data_AF-A0A365MMI3-F1
#
_entry.id   AF-A0A365MMI3-F1
#
_cell.length_a   1.000
_cell.length_b   1.000
_cell.length_c   1.000
_cell.angle_alpha   90.00
_cell.angle_beta   90.00
_cell.angle_gamma   90.00
#
_symmetry.space_group_name_H-M   'P 1'
#
loop_
_entity.id
_entity.type
_entity.pdbx_description
1 polymer ?
#
loop_
_entity_poly.entity_id
_entity_poly.type
_entity_poly.pdbx_seq_one_letter_code
_entity_poly.pdbx_strand_id
1 'polypeptide(L)'
;MYMFGFPDDYEVYIWDFAPGEPHMDLCNIVSMQLRNAWRMRTPRDMYIHMESLLRSLHRNENAMRTRQIRPGENLKSLWDTIADERSEFRLFDVSNKKVTMRKDTEIAKSPYMFYNKANEVEVAILFPDELTSDKKSAAFRQIRNGVATINKGKDPMKAMRMAKHDDQDNIWGLPKVWETALLQARSDNLKKSQKALLQRTGLLNAYKTLSYDRRLEESDPMEMMERDRAFSFKESFHAGDLEPGYNTKYKLLQETLRAMLKTPHVGSIDWIFFIAEILEWLELRGDYDDYVQDPQYPWPHSFIVQDIVQAFAMIAMFFPNSDVAKLPTMFVNSSQCDEFRKSGVFDPRERSKVRPDRRTRTSYKFRDKEFWKEWKEFYKTERYFGDVYPMEWSLTVRPIIAHLYQAGVIAPAYMQNHPEVVLGIATANTEPHRPTKLDLFINYQDQYGNFPMTYPPTFVNPSKWPQVIPTARSFSQKHPTARFALLRLWSAPHYYPFMVGIFNRRNTSFLDSRGRSWEWKFVPTDMPGSEFSAHHTTGKRLDVLKDKFGDRVVHRADLILVMGVDEDDLLRYCTAVTFAMQTKPWLREIDLWKSFINVDFEFLLDLDAFWMD
;
A
#
# COMPACT_ATOMS: atom_id res chain seq x y z
N MET A 1 9.69 -1.69 -39.64
CA MET A 1 8.86 -2.88 -39.37
C MET A 1 9.54 -3.63 -38.23
N TYR A 2 8.88 -3.73 -37.07
CA TYR A 2 9.47 -4.31 -35.86
C TYR A 2 8.96 -5.76 -35.72
N MET A 3 9.86 -6.72 -35.47
CA MET A 3 9.48 -8.10 -35.13
C MET A 3 9.46 -8.25 -33.61
N PHE A 4 8.32 -8.64 -33.05
CA PHE A 4 8.14 -8.84 -31.60
C PHE A 4 8.34 -10.30 -31.14
N GLY A 5 8.82 -11.18 -32.02
CA GLY A 5 9.21 -12.55 -31.66
C GLY A 5 8.05 -13.48 -31.30
N PHE A 6 6.83 -13.13 -31.68
CA PHE A 6 5.68 -14.00 -31.53
C PHE A 6 5.59 -15.02 -32.69
N PRO A 7 5.02 -16.21 -32.48
CA PRO A 7 4.95 -17.28 -33.49
C PRO A 7 3.92 -17.04 -34.60
N ASP A 8 2.91 -16.18 -34.39
CA ASP A 8 1.91 -15.83 -35.41
C ASP A 8 2.16 -14.44 -36.04
N ASP A 9 1.37 -14.09 -37.05
CA ASP A 9 1.30 -12.72 -37.56
C ASP A 9 0.37 -11.88 -36.66
N TYR A 10 0.84 -10.74 -36.16
CA TYR A 10 0.05 -9.83 -35.34
C TYR A 10 0.13 -8.41 -35.89
N GLU A 11 -1.01 -7.74 -35.90
CA GLU A 11 -1.09 -6.30 -36.10
C GLU A 11 -1.09 -5.60 -34.74
N VAL A 12 -0.07 -4.77 -34.49
CA VAL A 12 0.00 -3.96 -33.26
C VAL A 12 -0.45 -2.55 -33.61
N TYR A 13 -1.61 -2.17 -33.08
CA TYR A 13 -2.13 -0.80 -33.18
C TYR A 13 -1.66 0.01 -31.98
N ILE A 14 -0.97 1.12 -32.24
CA ILE A 14 -0.56 2.09 -31.21
C ILE A 14 -1.25 3.40 -31.54
N TRP A 15 -1.99 3.95 -30.58
CA TRP A 15 -2.67 5.24 -30.69
C TRP A 15 -2.28 6.15 -29.52
N ASP A 16 -2.35 7.46 -29.75
CA ASP A 16 -2.22 8.47 -28.71
C ASP A 16 -3.61 8.78 -28.12
N PHE A 17 -3.67 9.00 -26.81
CA PHE A 17 -4.88 9.47 -26.12
C PHE A 17 -5.01 11.00 -26.16
N ALA A 18 -3.94 11.73 -26.51
CA ALA A 18 -3.95 13.17 -26.69
C ALA A 18 -4.44 13.54 -28.10
N PRO A 19 -5.61 14.20 -28.25
CA PRO A 19 -6.10 14.58 -29.56
C PRO A 19 -5.26 15.71 -30.16
N GLY A 20 -4.95 15.60 -31.46
CA GLY A 20 -4.29 16.67 -32.23
C GLY A 20 -2.76 16.69 -32.17
N GLU A 21 -2.14 15.76 -31.44
CA GLU A 21 -0.67 15.64 -31.40
C GLU A 21 -0.11 15.16 -32.75
N PRO A 22 1.05 15.69 -33.19
CA PRO A 22 1.74 15.20 -34.38
C PRO A 22 2.10 13.70 -34.27
N HIS A 23 1.82 12.93 -35.32
CA HIS A 23 2.18 11.49 -35.36
C HIS A 23 3.67 11.22 -35.09
N MET A 24 4.54 12.19 -35.40
CA MET A 24 5.98 12.11 -35.15
C MET A 24 6.31 12.03 -33.66
N ASP A 25 5.52 12.65 -32.78
CA ASP A 25 5.76 12.60 -31.35
C ASP A 25 5.45 11.22 -30.78
N LEU A 26 4.35 10.60 -31.23
CA LEU A 26 4.06 9.20 -30.92
C LEU A 26 5.17 8.28 -31.44
N CYS A 27 5.65 8.47 -32.68
CA CYS A 27 6.77 7.71 -33.22
C CYS A 27 8.04 7.87 -32.37
N ASN A 28 8.35 9.09 -31.92
CA ASN A 28 9.51 9.37 -31.07
C ASN A 28 9.40 8.66 -29.71
N ILE A 29 8.21 8.67 -29.09
CA ILE A 29 7.94 7.95 -27.84
C ILE A 29 8.14 6.44 -28.05
N VAL A 30 7.56 5.87 -29.09
CA VAL A 30 7.70 4.43 -29.40
C VAL A 30 9.15 4.07 -29.63
N SER A 31 9.89 4.83 -30.46
CA SER A 31 11.31 4.61 -30.68
C SER A 31 12.12 4.69 -29.39
N MET A 32 11.81 5.63 -28.50
CA MET A 32 12.47 5.74 -27.19
C MET A 32 12.18 4.53 -26.29
N GLN A 33 10.93 4.07 -26.21
CA GLN A 33 10.58 2.89 -25.40
C GLN A 33 11.24 1.62 -25.95
N LEU A 34 11.35 1.49 -27.28
CA LEU A 34 12.08 0.38 -27.90
C LEU A 34 13.57 0.43 -27.59
N ARG A 35 14.22 1.60 -27.64
CA ARG A 35 15.62 1.74 -27.19
C ARG A 35 15.82 1.26 -25.75
N ASN A 36 14.88 1.62 -24.87
CA ASN A 36 14.91 1.19 -23.46
C ASN A 36 14.69 -0.33 -23.32
N ALA A 37 13.73 -0.90 -24.04
CA ALA A 37 13.45 -2.34 -24.01
C ALA A 37 14.67 -3.17 -24.50
N TRP A 38 15.39 -2.66 -25.49
CA TRP A 38 16.64 -3.24 -26.00
C TRP A 38 17.87 -2.90 -25.14
N ARG A 39 17.66 -2.15 -24.04
CA ARG A 39 18.70 -1.73 -23.09
C ARG A 39 19.88 -1.01 -23.75
N MET A 40 19.61 -0.26 -24.82
CA MET A 40 20.61 0.53 -25.56
C MET A 40 21.11 1.69 -24.70
N ARG A 41 22.40 1.72 -24.38
CA ARG A 41 23.07 2.73 -23.54
C ARG A 41 23.78 3.79 -24.36
N THR A 42 24.16 3.46 -25.58
CA THR A 42 24.93 4.34 -26.48
C THR A 42 24.31 4.35 -27.88
N PRO A 43 24.61 5.37 -28.71
CA PRO A 43 24.22 5.38 -30.12
C PRO A 43 24.68 4.14 -30.89
N ARG A 44 25.86 3.59 -30.54
CA ARG A 44 26.41 2.38 -31.17
C ARG A 44 25.53 1.15 -30.96
N ASP A 45 24.89 1.04 -29.80
CA ASP A 45 24.01 -0.09 -29.48
C ASP A 45 22.82 -0.20 -30.43
N MET A 46 22.43 0.90 -31.07
CA MET A 46 21.38 0.91 -32.10
C MET A 46 21.74 0.09 -33.33
N TYR A 47 23.01 -0.25 -33.54
CA TYR A 47 23.45 -0.99 -34.72
C TYR A 47 23.80 -2.45 -34.43
N ILE A 48 23.95 -2.85 -33.15
CA ILE A 48 24.35 -4.21 -32.75
C ILE A 48 23.40 -5.25 -33.34
N HIS A 49 22.10 -4.99 -33.28
CA HIS A 49 21.10 -5.92 -33.81
C HIS A 49 21.09 -6.03 -35.34
N MET A 50 21.74 -5.08 -36.02
CA MET A 50 21.94 -5.09 -37.47
C MET A 50 23.33 -5.62 -37.86
N GLU A 51 24.15 -6.09 -36.92
CA GLU A 51 25.53 -6.50 -37.18
C GLU A 51 25.63 -7.50 -38.34
N SER A 52 24.80 -8.54 -38.35
CA SER A 52 24.82 -9.56 -39.41
C SER A 52 24.60 -8.96 -40.81
N LEU A 53 23.66 -8.02 -40.92
CA LEU A 53 23.39 -7.28 -42.16
C LEU A 53 24.55 -6.34 -42.48
N LEU A 54 25.02 -5.54 -41.52
CA LEU A 54 26.04 -4.53 -41.72
C LEU A 54 27.41 -5.12 -42.06
N ARG A 55 27.71 -6.33 -41.58
CA ARG A 55 28.89 -7.11 -41.99
C ARG A 55 28.84 -7.56 -43.45
N SER A 56 27.65 -7.72 -44.02
CA SER A 56 27.48 -8.09 -45.43
C SER A 56 27.58 -6.90 -46.39
N LEU A 57 27.66 -5.67 -45.89
CA LEU A 57 27.60 -4.45 -46.70
C LEU A 57 28.93 -3.70 -46.64
N HIS A 58 29.35 -3.14 -47.77
CA HIS A 58 30.50 -2.24 -47.90
C HIS A 58 30.08 -0.96 -48.62
N ARG A 59 30.61 0.20 -48.17
CA ARG A 59 30.45 1.48 -48.87
C ARG A 59 31.72 1.83 -49.60
N ASN A 60 31.61 1.96 -50.93
CA ASN A 60 32.72 2.39 -51.75
C ASN A 60 33.07 3.85 -51.44
N GLU A 61 34.33 4.14 -51.13
CA GLU A 61 34.78 5.47 -50.69
C GLU A 61 34.67 6.53 -51.81
N ASN A 62 34.86 6.15 -53.07
CA ASN A 62 34.84 7.07 -54.20
C ASN A 62 33.41 7.37 -54.67
N ALA A 63 32.57 6.34 -54.82
CA ALA A 63 31.21 6.47 -55.33
C ALA A 63 30.19 6.76 -54.22
N MET A 64 30.57 6.59 -52.95
CA MET A 64 29.70 6.67 -51.77
C MET A 64 28.49 5.74 -51.79
N ARG A 65 28.48 4.75 -52.70
CA ARG A 65 27.42 3.75 -52.88
C ARG A 65 27.67 2.53 -52.00
N THR A 66 26.60 2.04 -51.39
CA THR A 66 26.59 0.80 -50.58
C THR A 66 26.27 -0.40 -51.46
N ARG A 67 27.03 -1.49 -51.34
CA ARG A 67 26.77 -2.78 -51.99
C ARG A 67 27.06 -3.95 -51.06
N GLN A 68 26.54 -5.12 -51.39
CA GLN A 68 26.88 -6.35 -50.70
C GLN A 68 28.33 -6.78 -51.01
N ILE A 69 28.99 -7.37 -50.02
CA ILE A 69 30.32 -7.98 -50.14
C ILE A 69 30.15 -9.36 -50.78
N ARG A 70 30.91 -9.63 -51.85
CA ARG A 70 30.86 -10.91 -52.56
C ARG A 70 31.78 -11.94 -51.90
N PRO A 71 31.50 -13.24 -52.03
CA PRO A 71 32.39 -14.29 -51.53
C PRO A 71 33.82 -14.10 -52.05
N GLY A 72 34.81 -14.14 -51.14
CA GLY A 72 36.23 -13.96 -51.46
C GLY A 72 36.73 -12.51 -51.48
N GLU A 73 35.86 -11.51 -51.36
CA GLU A 73 36.28 -10.11 -51.20
C GLU A 73 36.68 -9.81 -49.74
N ASN A 74 37.88 -9.26 -49.55
CA ASN A 74 38.35 -8.77 -48.25
C ASN A 74 38.24 -7.24 -48.20
N LEU A 75 37.04 -6.73 -47.89
CA LEU A 75 36.72 -5.30 -47.84
C LEU A 75 36.24 -4.89 -46.44
N LYS A 76 36.53 -3.65 -46.02
CA LYS A 76 36.02 -3.08 -44.77
C LYS A 76 34.49 -3.00 -44.83
N SER A 77 33.79 -3.69 -43.95
CA SER A 77 32.32 -3.65 -43.91
C SER A 77 31.80 -2.34 -43.27
N LEU A 78 30.50 -2.09 -43.41
CA LEU A 78 29.84 -1.00 -42.70
C LEU A 78 29.91 -1.22 -41.18
N TRP A 79 29.83 -2.47 -40.72
CA TRP A 79 30.00 -2.80 -39.31
C TRP A 79 31.41 -2.43 -38.80
N ASP A 80 32.45 -2.77 -39.55
CA ASP A 80 33.84 -2.42 -39.18
C ASP A 80 34.07 -0.91 -39.12
N THR A 81 33.23 -0.13 -39.80
CA THR A 81 33.24 1.33 -39.69
C THR A 81 32.50 1.80 -38.44
N ILE A 82 31.29 1.29 -38.19
CA ILE A 82 30.44 1.70 -37.06
C ILE A 82 31.04 1.27 -35.71
N ALA A 83 31.65 0.09 -35.66
CA ALA A 83 32.26 -0.48 -34.46
C ALA A 83 33.65 0.11 -34.14
N ASP A 84 34.28 0.82 -35.09
CA ASP A 84 35.56 1.50 -34.90
C ASP A 84 35.45 2.53 -33.76
N GLU A 85 36.38 2.51 -32.81
CA GLU A 85 36.40 3.45 -31.69
C GLU A 85 36.58 4.91 -32.14
N ARG A 86 37.13 5.13 -33.33
CA ARG A 86 37.31 6.45 -33.94
C ARG A 86 36.04 7.01 -34.55
N SER A 87 35.01 6.19 -34.73
CA SER A 87 33.73 6.63 -35.29
C SER A 87 32.92 7.42 -34.27
N GLU A 88 32.57 8.65 -34.63
CA GLU A 88 31.70 9.53 -33.84
C GLU A 88 30.27 9.49 -34.38
N PHE A 89 29.29 9.36 -33.49
CA PHE A 89 27.90 9.68 -33.80
C PHE A 89 27.62 11.15 -33.51
N ARG A 90 26.78 11.72 -34.38
CA ARG A 90 26.36 13.12 -34.31
C ARG A 90 24.86 13.19 -34.44
N LEU A 91 24.22 13.85 -33.49
CA LEU A 91 22.80 14.12 -33.51
C LEU A 91 22.59 15.54 -34.01
N PHE A 92 21.86 15.66 -35.12
CA PHE A 92 21.49 16.95 -35.68
C PHE A 92 20.06 17.27 -35.27
N ASP A 93 19.86 18.45 -34.71
CA ASP A 93 18.55 18.99 -34.37
C ASP A 93 18.29 20.20 -35.25
N VAL A 94 17.16 20.17 -35.96
CA VAL A 94 16.76 21.20 -36.91
C VAL A 94 15.50 21.87 -36.37
N SER A 95 15.67 23.04 -35.77
CA SER A 95 14.56 23.84 -35.23
C SER A 95 14.66 25.27 -35.74
N ASN A 96 13.54 25.84 -36.21
CA ASN A 96 13.45 27.22 -36.70
C ASN A 96 14.56 27.63 -37.68
N LYS A 97 14.86 26.77 -38.67
CA LYS A 97 15.95 26.95 -39.67
C LYS A 97 17.37 26.98 -39.09
N LYS A 98 17.55 26.62 -37.83
CA LYS A 98 18.87 26.46 -37.18
C LYS A 98 19.16 24.97 -37.05
N VAL A 99 20.32 24.56 -37.57
CA VAL A 99 20.86 23.22 -37.34
C VAL A 99 21.81 23.32 -36.15
N THR A 100 21.48 22.61 -35.07
CA THR A 100 22.41 22.38 -33.96
C THR A 100 22.91 20.94 -34.02
N MET A 101 24.16 20.71 -33.62
CA MET A 101 24.79 19.40 -33.66
C MET A 101 25.30 19.07 -32.28
N ARG A 102 24.96 17.86 -31.81
CA ARG A 102 25.48 17.28 -30.58
C ARG A 102 26.44 16.15 -30.93
N LYS A 103 27.65 16.18 -30.37
CA LYS A 103 28.64 15.09 -30.49
C LYS A 103 28.31 13.95 -29.53
N ASP A 104 28.91 12.78 -29.73
CA ASP A 104 28.79 11.64 -28.83
C ASP A 104 28.99 11.98 -27.36
N THR A 105 29.99 12.78 -27.03
CA THR A 105 30.27 13.20 -25.64
C THR A 105 29.17 14.08 -25.04
N GLU A 106 28.38 14.76 -25.87
CA GLU A 106 27.23 15.56 -25.45
C GLU A 106 25.94 14.74 -25.44
N ILE A 107 25.80 13.80 -26.37
CA ILE A 107 24.72 12.81 -26.39
C ILE A 107 24.78 11.93 -25.15
N ALA A 108 25.97 11.46 -24.77
CA ALA A 108 26.22 10.69 -23.55
C ALA A 108 25.88 11.48 -22.27
N LYS A 109 25.89 12.82 -22.32
CA LYS A 109 25.47 13.69 -21.21
C LYS A 109 23.96 13.87 -21.13
N SER A 110 23.17 13.34 -22.07
CA SER A 110 21.70 13.40 -22.03
C SER A 110 21.18 12.22 -21.20
N PRO A 111 20.88 12.40 -19.89
CA PRO A 111 20.67 11.30 -18.96
C PRO A 111 19.56 10.33 -19.36
N TYR A 112 18.57 10.80 -20.14
CA TYR A 112 17.37 10.03 -20.47
C TYR A 112 17.18 9.71 -21.97
N MET A 113 18.18 9.97 -22.81
CA MET A 113 18.09 9.62 -24.23
C MET A 113 18.23 8.12 -24.47
N PHE A 114 19.03 7.46 -23.63
CA PHE A 114 19.34 6.04 -23.66
C PHE A 114 18.99 5.37 -22.33
N TYR A 115 19.00 4.04 -22.34
CA TYR A 115 18.84 3.22 -21.16
C TYR A 115 19.92 3.55 -20.12
N ASN A 116 19.50 3.89 -18.91
CA ASN A 116 20.37 4.39 -17.86
C ASN A 116 20.23 3.61 -16.54
N LYS A 117 21.00 4.01 -15.53
CA LYS A 117 20.99 3.36 -14.21
C LYS A 117 19.61 3.37 -13.53
N ALA A 118 18.82 4.42 -13.75
CA ALA A 118 17.47 4.51 -13.23
C ALA A 118 16.50 3.54 -13.95
N ASN A 119 16.72 3.23 -15.23
CA ASN A 119 16.01 2.13 -15.91
C ASN A 119 16.39 0.77 -15.34
N GLU A 120 17.68 0.52 -15.06
CA GLU A 120 18.15 -0.75 -14.49
C GLU A 120 17.44 -1.08 -13.17
N VAL A 121 17.41 -0.12 -12.24
CA VAL A 121 16.79 -0.32 -10.92
C VAL A 121 15.27 -0.48 -11.02
N GLU A 122 14.62 0.25 -11.92
CA GLU A 122 13.19 0.10 -12.18
C GLU A 122 12.86 -1.29 -12.74
N VAL A 123 13.61 -1.74 -13.76
CA VAL A 123 13.44 -3.05 -14.40
C VAL A 123 13.68 -4.18 -13.41
N ALA A 124 14.68 -4.07 -12.54
CA ALA A 124 14.95 -5.07 -11.50
C ALA A 124 13.75 -5.30 -10.56
N ILE A 125 12.93 -4.29 -10.33
CA ILE A 125 11.73 -4.38 -9.50
C ILE A 125 10.55 -4.93 -10.29
N LEU A 126 10.31 -4.40 -11.49
CA LEU A 126 9.17 -4.80 -12.31
C LEU A 126 9.31 -6.23 -12.86
N PHE A 127 10.54 -6.66 -13.15
CA PHE A 127 10.87 -7.92 -13.80
C PHE A 127 12.05 -8.63 -13.08
N PRO A 128 11.89 -8.99 -11.79
CA PRO A 128 12.99 -9.52 -10.98
C PRO A 128 13.52 -10.87 -11.50
N ASP A 129 12.70 -11.62 -12.23
CA ASP A 129 13.07 -12.89 -12.81
C ASP A 129 13.89 -12.77 -14.10
N GLU A 130 13.96 -11.59 -14.74
CA GLU A 130 14.95 -11.32 -15.80
C GLU A 130 16.39 -11.29 -15.29
N LEU A 131 16.58 -11.20 -13.97
CA LEU A 131 17.90 -11.26 -13.35
C LEU A 131 18.38 -12.70 -13.11
N THR A 132 17.47 -13.67 -13.08
CA THR A 132 17.73 -15.05 -12.65
C THR A 132 17.32 -16.12 -13.67
N SER A 133 16.56 -15.77 -14.70
CA SER A 133 16.05 -16.72 -15.68
C SER A 133 16.90 -16.79 -16.95
N ASP A 134 17.30 -18.00 -17.34
CA ASP A 134 17.89 -18.28 -18.67
C ASP A 134 16.87 -18.18 -19.82
N LYS A 135 15.57 -18.01 -19.51
CA LYS A 135 14.52 -17.83 -20.52
C LYS A 135 14.55 -16.40 -21.05
N LYS A 136 15.32 -16.20 -22.12
CA LYS A 136 15.44 -14.92 -22.85
C LYS A 136 14.16 -14.45 -23.58
N SER A 137 13.07 -15.22 -23.57
CA SER A 137 11.82 -14.88 -24.29
C SER A 137 10.57 -15.18 -23.47
N ALA A 138 10.10 -14.18 -22.73
CA ALA A 138 8.69 -14.10 -22.35
C ALA A 138 8.12 -12.85 -23.02
N ALA A 139 7.32 -13.03 -24.08
CA ALA A 139 6.84 -11.93 -24.93
C ALA A 139 5.86 -10.98 -24.21
N PHE A 140 5.22 -11.44 -23.12
CA PHE A 140 4.37 -10.63 -22.26
C PHE A 140 4.47 -11.11 -20.82
N ARG A 141 4.75 -10.20 -19.89
CA ARG A 141 4.79 -10.46 -18.44
C ARG A 141 3.65 -9.71 -17.77
N GLN A 142 2.66 -10.44 -17.30
CA GLN A 142 1.52 -9.83 -16.61
C GLN A 142 1.88 -9.55 -15.14
N ILE A 143 1.75 -8.30 -14.70
CA ILE A 143 1.82 -7.95 -13.27
C ILE A 143 0.62 -8.60 -12.57
N ARG A 144 0.90 -9.42 -11.55
CA ARG A 144 -0.10 -10.07 -10.71
C ARG A 144 -0.07 -9.43 -9.33
N ASN A 145 -1.14 -8.73 -8.96
CA ASN A 145 -1.37 -8.23 -7.60
C ASN A 145 -2.85 -8.40 -7.22
N GLY A 146 -3.20 -8.16 -5.95
CA GLY A 146 -4.56 -8.34 -5.43
C GLY A 146 -5.58 -7.52 -6.22
N VAL A 147 -5.28 -6.24 -6.50
CA VAL A 147 -6.16 -5.37 -7.30
C VAL A 147 -6.32 -5.85 -8.75
N ALA A 148 -5.25 -6.32 -9.39
CA ALA A 148 -5.30 -6.87 -10.74
C ALA A 148 -6.09 -8.19 -10.80
N THR A 149 -6.13 -8.94 -9.69
CA THR A 149 -6.94 -10.15 -9.57
C THR A 149 -8.43 -9.82 -9.52
N ILE A 150 -8.81 -8.76 -8.79
CA ILE A 150 -10.18 -8.23 -8.77
C ILE A 150 -10.60 -7.73 -10.17
N ASN A 151 -9.76 -6.93 -10.82
CA ASN A 151 -10.08 -6.32 -12.13
C ASN A 151 -10.22 -7.34 -13.28
N LYS A 152 -9.65 -8.55 -13.14
CA LYS A 152 -9.83 -9.63 -14.12
C LYS A 152 -11.19 -10.32 -14.04
N GLY A 153 -12.08 -9.85 -13.17
CA GLY A 153 -13.40 -10.44 -13.00
C GLY A 153 -13.32 -11.89 -12.57
N LYS A 154 -12.32 -12.25 -11.72
CA LYS A 154 -12.40 -13.55 -11.03
C LYS A 154 -13.71 -13.52 -10.25
N ASP A 155 -14.65 -14.36 -10.68
CA ASP A 155 -15.93 -14.53 -10.02
C ASP A 155 -15.66 -14.88 -8.54
N PRO A 156 -16.02 -14.00 -7.59
CA PRO A 156 -15.86 -14.26 -6.17
C PRO A 156 -16.51 -15.60 -5.80
N MET A 157 -17.67 -15.90 -6.38
CA MET A 157 -18.38 -17.17 -6.17
C MET A 157 -17.55 -18.37 -6.63
N LYS A 158 -16.75 -18.23 -7.70
CA LYS A 158 -15.90 -19.31 -8.20
C LYS A 158 -14.66 -19.53 -7.33
N ALA A 159 -14.00 -18.48 -6.86
CA ALA A 159 -12.89 -18.59 -5.91
C ALA A 159 -13.37 -19.22 -4.59
N MET A 160 -14.57 -18.85 -4.15
CA MET A 160 -15.20 -19.34 -2.93
C MET A 160 -15.69 -20.79 -3.04
N ARG A 161 -16.28 -21.20 -4.18
CA ARG A 161 -16.59 -22.62 -4.45
C ARG A 161 -15.35 -23.53 -4.51
N MET A 162 -14.16 -22.96 -4.72
CA MET A 162 -12.90 -23.70 -4.73
C MET A 162 -12.27 -23.84 -3.33
N ALA A 163 -12.65 -23.00 -2.36
CA ALA A 163 -12.27 -23.19 -0.96
C ALA A 163 -13.07 -24.37 -0.40
N LYS A 164 -12.38 -25.46 -0.06
CA LYS A 164 -12.99 -26.70 0.45
C LYS A 164 -13.35 -26.55 1.93
N HIS A 165 -14.30 -27.36 2.40
CA HIS A 165 -14.68 -27.48 3.82
C HIS A 165 -13.48 -27.75 4.76
N ASP A 166 -12.42 -28.41 4.27
CA ASP A 166 -11.18 -28.68 5.02
C ASP A 166 -10.10 -27.59 4.87
N ASP A 167 -10.37 -26.54 4.11
CA ASP A 167 -9.48 -25.39 4.00
C ASP A 167 -9.66 -24.53 5.26
N GLN A 168 -9.05 -24.99 6.36
CA GLN A 168 -9.03 -24.36 7.68
C GLN A 168 -8.47 -22.92 7.68
N ASP A 169 -8.07 -22.43 6.51
CA ASP A 169 -7.56 -21.09 6.23
C ASP A 169 -8.58 -20.12 5.62
N ASN A 170 -9.85 -20.52 5.47
CA ASN A 170 -10.82 -19.68 4.79
C ASN A 170 -11.30 -18.51 5.69
N ILE A 171 -11.38 -17.31 5.10
CA ILE A 171 -11.83 -16.06 5.75
C ILE A 171 -13.32 -16.07 6.16
N TRP A 172 -13.98 -17.22 5.97
CA TRP A 172 -15.43 -17.40 5.94
C TRP A 172 -15.94 -18.22 7.15
N GLY A 173 -15.10 -19.08 7.72
CA GLY A 173 -15.41 -19.93 8.86
C GLY A 173 -15.35 -19.20 10.20
N LEU A 174 -15.92 -19.81 11.24
CA LEU A 174 -15.67 -19.39 12.61
C LEU A 174 -14.26 -19.87 13.04
N PRO A 175 -13.52 -19.08 13.85
CA PRO A 175 -12.27 -19.54 14.43
C PRO A 175 -12.45 -20.84 15.21
N LYS A 176 -11.57 -21.82 15.01
CA LYS A 176 -11.65 -23.12 15.70
C LYS A 176 -11.63 -22.98 17.21
N VAL A 177 -10.84 -22.02 17.70
CA VAL A 177 -10.76 -21.67 19.13
C VAL A 177 -12.12 -21.23 19.68
N TRP A 178 -12.90 -20.47 18.90
CA TRP A 178 -14.24 -20.04 19.30
C TRP A 178 -15.23 -21.20 19.29
N GLU A 179 -15.25 -21.99 18.22
CA GLU A 179 -16.18 -23.13 18.10
C GLU A 179 -16.05 -24.09 19.28
N THR A 180 -14.81 -24.47 19.58
CA THR A 180 -14.51 -25.44 20.64
C THR A 180 -14.77 -24.88 22.04
N ALA A 181 -14.45 -23.61 22.29
CA ALA A 181 -14.77 -22.93 23.55
C ALA A 181 -16.27 -22.79 23.76
N LEU A 182 -17.02 -22.41 22.73
CA LEU A 182 -18.47 -22.24 22.82
C LEU A 182 -19.18 -23.58 23.02
N LEU A 183 -18.67 -24.67 22.42
CA LEU A 183 -19.16 -26.03 22.70
C LEU A 183 -18.91 -26.42 24.16
N GLN A 184 -17.70 -26.20 24.68
CA GLN A 184 -17.38 -26.45 26.08
C GLN A 184 -18.26 -25.62 27.02
N ALA A 185 -18.46 -24.33 26.72
CA ALA A 185 -19.29 -23.45 27.53
C ALA A 185 -20.74 -23.93 27.66
N ARG A 186 -21.25 -24.67 26.66
CA ARG A 186 -22.61 -25.23 26.67
C ARG A 186 -22.71 -26.59 27.33
N SER A 187 -21.64 -27.40 27.26
CA SER A 187 -21.58 -28.66 28.01
C SER A 187 -21.45 -28.39 29.50
N ASP A 188 -20.83 -27.28 29.87
CA ASP A 188 -20.78 -26.82 31.24
C ASP A 188 -22.17 -26.32 31.69
N ASN A 189 -22.53 -26.55 32.95
CA ASN A 189 -23.79 -26.08 33.52
C ASN A 189 -23.80 -24.55 33.63
N LEU A 190 -24.22 -23.88 32.55
CA LEU A 190 -24.32 -22.41 32.46
C LEU A 190 -25.18 -21.84 33.59
N LYS A 191 -24.68 -20.79 34.24
CA LYS A 191 -25.51 -19.99 35.16
C LYS A 191 -26.67 -19.36 34.40
N LYS A 192 -27.79 -19.09 35.09
CA LYS A 192 -28.98 -18.45 34.47
C LYS A 192 -28.65 -17.11 33.81
N SER A 193 -27.78 -16.31 34.45
CA SER A 193 -27.31 -15.02 33.90
C SER A 193 -26.49 -15.19 32.63
N GLN A 194 -25.56 -16.15 32.60
CA GLN A 194 -24.74 -16.48 31.44
C GLN A 194 -25.59 -16.95 30.25
N LYS A 195 -26.55 -17.83 30.49
CA LYS A 195 -27.49 -18.28 29.46
C LYS A 195 -28.31 -17.11 28.90
N ALA A 196 -28.79 -16.22 29.77
CA ALA A 196 -29.55 -15.03 29.36
C ALA A 196 -28.69 -14.06 28.54
N LEU A 197 -27.42 -13.85 28.92
CA LEU A 197 -26.47 -13.03 28.16
C LEU A 197 -26.25 -13.59 26.74
N LEU A 198 -25.92 -14.88 26.63
CA LEU A 198 -25.75 -15.54 25.32
C LEU A 198 -27.02 -15.48 24.48
N GLN A 199 -28.20 -15.49 25.09
CA GLN A 199 -29.47 -15.35 24.38
C GLN A 199 -29.68 -13.93 23.84
N ARG A 200 -29.41 -12.89 24.65
CA ARG A 200 -29.56 -11.48 24.23
C ARG A 200 -28.61 -11.10 23.10
N THR A 201 -27.40 -11.66 23.09
CA THR A 201 -26.37 -11.41 22.07
C THR A 201 -26.44 -12.36 20.87
N GLY A 202 -27.39 -13.31 20.85
CA GLY A 202 -27.53 -14.28 19.76
C GLY A 202 -26.52 -15.43 19.76
N LEU A 203 -25.55 -15.42 20.68
CA LEU A 203 -24.50 -16.43 20.77
C LEU A 203 -25.00 -17.80 21.26
N LEU A 204 -26.21 -17.88 21.83
CA LEU A 204 -26.79 -19.14 22.30
C LEU A 204 -27.10 -20.12 21.16
N ASN A 205 -27.26 -19.68 19.90
CA ASN A 205 -27.49 -20.57 18.76
C ASN A 205 -26.51 -20.36 17.59
N ALA A 206 -25.58 -19.41 17.69
CA ALA A 206 -24.70 -18.99 16.59
C ALA A 206 -23.90 -20.10 15.88
N TYR A 207 -23.62 -21.25 16.51
CA TYR A 207 -22.92 -22.36 15.85
C TYR A 207 -23.81 -23.21 14.93
N LYS A 208 -25.14 -23.19 15.11
CA LYS A 208 -26.10 -23.99 14.30
C LYS A 208 -26.45 -23.31 12.98
N THR A 209 -26.17 -22.03 12.84
CA THR A 209 -26.60 -21.21 11.70
C THR A 209 -25.54 -21.11 10.60
N LEU A 210 -24.31 -21.57 10.82
CA LEU A 210 -23.16 -21.07 10.04
C LEU A 210 -22.15 -22.18 9.68
N SER A 211 -22.60 -23.32 9.14
CA SER A 211 -21.65 -24.14 8.37
C SER A 211 -21.12 -23.32 7.20
N TYR A 212 -19.88 -23.56 6.79
CA TYR A 212 -19.27 -22.88 5.65
C TYR A 212 -20.20 -22.91 4.42
N ASP A 213 -20.77 -24.08 4.13
CA ASP A 213 -21.66 -24.29 2.98
C ASP A 213 -22.96 -23.49 3.09
N ARG A 214 -23.58 -23.46 4.28
CA ARG A 214 -24.82 -22.69 4.48
C ARG A 214 -24.57 -21.19 4.38
N ARG A 215 -23.44 -20.72 4.92
CA ARG A 215 -23.03 -19.32 4.81
C ARG A 215 -22.76 -18.93 3.35
N LEU A 216 -22.18 -19.83 2.55
CA LEU A 216 -21.97 -19.64 1.11
C LEU A 216 -23.29 -19.49 0.33
N GLU A 217 -24.32 -20.24 0.73
CA GLU A 217 -25.63 -20.23 0.05
C GLU A 217 -26.53 -19.06 0.49
N GLU A 218 -26.45 -18.65 1.75
CA GLU A 218 -27.38 -17.69 2.35
C GLU A 218 -26.86 -16.24 2.45
N SER A 219 -25.55 -15.99 2.30
CA SER A 219 -24.98 -14.62 2.46
C SER A 219 -25.35 -13.68 1.32
N ASP A 220 -25.43 -12.37 1.63
CA ASP A 220 -25.63 -11.34 0.61
C ASP A 220 -24.41 -11.28 -0.35
N PRO A 221 -24.60 -11.31 -1.68
CA PRO A 221 -23.50 -11.25 -2.64
C PRO A 221 -22.57 -10.04 -2.50
N MET A 222 -23.11 -8.90 -2.05
CA MET A 222 -22.34 -7.69 -1.75
C MET A 222 -21.47 -7.86 -0.51
N GLU A 223 -21.98 -8.49 0.55
CA GLU A 223 -21.21 -8.82 1.76
C GLU A 223 -20.00 -9.67 1.39
N MET A 224 -20.23 -10.72 0.58
CA MET A 224 -19.20 -11.62 0.11
C MET A 224 -18.15 -10.88 -0.73
N MET A 225 -18.61 -10.09 -1.71
CA MET A 225 -17.73 -9.32 -2.58
C MET A 225 -16.89 -8.31 -1.80
N GLU A 226 -17.46 -7.59 -0.83
CA GLU A 226 -16.75 -6.62 0.00
C GLU A 226 -15.67 -7.28 0.85
N ARG A 227 -16.01 -8.40 1.52
CA ARG A 227 -15.07 -9.13 2.35
C ARG A 227 -13.89 -9.67 1.53
N ASP A 228 -14.16 -10.37 0.43
CA ASP A 228 -13.11 -10.90 -0.46
C ASP A 228 -12.19 -9.81 -1.00
N ARG A 229 -12.78 -8.71 -1.46
CA ARG A 229 -12.02 -7.57 -1.98
C ARG A 229 -11.16 -6.96 -0.88
N ALA A 230 -11.65 -6.86 0.35
CA ALA A 230 -10.88 -6.29 1.44
C ALA A 230 -9.58 -7.06 1.71
N PHE A 231 -9.60 -8.39 1.70
CA PHE A 231 -8.37 -9.20 1.83
C PHE A 231 -7.42 -9.01 0.64
N SER A 232 -7.94 -8.97 -0.58
CA SER A 232 -7.13 -8.70 -1.78
C SER A 232 -6.50 -7.29 -1.75
N PHE A 233 -7.22 -6.30 -1.21
CA PHE A 233 -6.70 -4.94 -1.03
C PHE A 233 -5.61 -4.89 0.04
N LYS A 234 -5.78 -5.61 1.17
CA LYS A 234 -4.75 -5.76 2.20
C LYS A 234 -3.45 -6.28 1.63
N GLU A 235 -3.48 -7.37 0.87
CA GLU A 235 -2.27 -7.88 0.21
C GLU A 235 -1.57 -6.81 -0.63
N SER A 236 -2.35 -6.06 -1.41
CA SER A 236 -1.82 -4.98 -2.26
C SER A 236 -1.20 -3.83 -1.46
N PHE A 237 -1.83 -3.37 -0.37
CA PHE A 237 -1.24 -2.28 0.39
C PHE A 237 -0.09 -2.73 1.31
N HIS A 238 -0.10 -3.95 1.84
CA HIS A 238 1.07 -4.46 2.58
C HIS A 238 2.26 -4.61 1.64
N ALA A 239 2.06 -5.18 0.46
CA ALA A 239 3.10 -5.28 -0.57
C ALA A 239 3.64 -3.90 -1.02
N GLY A 240 2.80 -2.86 -0.93
CA GLY A 240 3.18 -1.48 -1.24
C GLY A 240 3.75 -0.70 -0.05
N ASP A 241 3.83 -1.29 1.14
CA ASP A 241 4.49 -0.67 2.29
C ASP A 241 6.01 -0.84 2.18
N LEU A 242 6.69 0.29 1.98
CA LEU A 242 8.13 0.36 1.77
C LEU A 242 8.91 0.73 3.04
N GLU A 243 8.26 0.72 4.20
CA GLU A 243 8.97 0.81 5.47
C GLU A 243 9.86 -0.44 5.66
N PRO A 244 11.16 -0.27 5.98
CA PRO A 244 12.08 -1.41 6.10
C PRO A 244 11.61 -2.47 7.11
N GLY A 245 11.57 -3.73 6.67
CA GLY A 245 11.19 -4.88 7.51
C GLY A 245 9.70 -5.00 7.83
N TYR A 246 8.86 -4.06 7.37
CA TYR A 246 7.47 -3.97 7.79
C TYR A 246 6.58 -5.07 7.22
N ASN A 247 6.83 -5.45 5.96
CA ASN A 247 6.21 -6.60 5.34
C ASN A 247 6.44 -7.92 6.11
N THR A 248 7.64 -8.10 6.67
CA THR A 248 7.96 -9.29 7.48
C THR A 248 7.20 -9.28 8.80
N LYS A 249 7.14 -8.12 9.47
CA LYS A 249 6.34 -7.92 10.69
C LYS A 249 4.87 -8.26 10.45
N TYR A 250 4.27 -7.71 9.39
CA TYR A 250 2.88 -8.03 9.03
C TYR A 250 2.65 -9.53 8.85
N LYS A 251 3.49 -10.21 8.06
CA LYS A 251 3.40 -11.66 7.85
C LYS A 251 3.46 -12.43 9.16
N LEU A 252 4.44 -12.10 10.01
CA LEU A 252 4.62 -12.73 11.31
C LEU A 252 3.36 -12.59 12.20
N LEU A 253 2.72 -11.42 12.21
CA LEU A 253 1.46 -11.22 12.94
C LEU A 253 0.33 -12.07 12.36
N GLN A 254 0.14 -12.05 11.04
CA GLN A 254 -0.94 -12.80 10.39
C GLN A 254 -0.78 -14.31 10.61
N GLU A 255 0.44 -14.83 10.49
CA GLU A 255 0.75 -16.23 10.76
C GLU A 255 0.48 -16.60 12.22
N THR A 256 0.88 -15.73 13.17
CA THR A 256 0.66 -15.94 14.60
C THR A 256 -0.83 -15.92 14.95
N LEU A 257 -1.59 -14.92 14.48
CA LEU A 257 -3.03 -14.83 14.73
C LEU A 257 -3.77 -16.02 14.13
N ARG A 258 -3.44 -16.40 12.88
CA ARG A 258 -4.02 -17.58 12.23
C ARG A 258 -3.74 -18.85 13.03
N ALA A 259 -2.52 -19.07 13.49
CA ALA A 259 -2.17 -20.23 14.30
C ALA A 259 -2.95 -20.24 15.63
N MET A 260 -3.11 -19.09 16.29
CA MET A 260 -3.91 -18.97 17.51
C MET A 260 -5.38 -19.31 17.26
N LEU A 261 -5.99 -18.71 16.24
CA LEU A 261 -7.40 -18.88 15.90
C LEU A 261 -7.75 -20.31 15.48
N LYS A 262 -6.77 -21.06 14.94
CA LYS A 262 -6.90 -22.49 14.57
C LYS A 262 -6.73 -23.44 15.75
N THR A 263 -6.11 -23.00 16.85
CA THR A 263 -5.85 -23.89 17.98
C THR A 263 -7.15 -24.18 18.73
N PRO A 264 -7.51 -25.46 18.99
CA PRO A 264 -8.65 -25.78 19.84
C PRO A 264 -8.54 -25.13 21.23
N HIS A 265 -9.66 -24.66 21.76
CA HIS A 265 -9.73 -24.06 23.08
C HIS A 265 -9.31 -25.04 24.18
N VAL A 266 -8.61 -24.52 25.17
CA VAL A 266 -8.25 -25.22 26.40
C VAL A 266 -8.38 -24.25 27.58
N GLY A 267 -8.91 -24.72 28.71
CA GLY A 267 -8.99 -23.95 29.96
C GLY A 267 -10.31 -23.20 30.13
N SER A 268 -10.26 -22.05 30.81
CA SER A 268 -11.46 -21.29 31.19
C SER A 268 -12.22 -20.74 29.99
N ILE A 269 -13.54 -20.78 30.07
CA ILE A 269 -14.49 -20.23 29.09
C ILE A 269 -14.87 -18.76 29.39
N ASP A 270 -14.29 -18.12 30.41
CA ASP A 270 -14.67 -16.77 30.83
C ASP A 270 -14.55 -15.73 29.71
N TRP A 271 -13.58 -15.90 28.81
CA TRP A 271 -13.38 -15.04 27.65
C TRP A 271 -14.56 -15.05 26.66
N ILE A 272 -15.37 -16.12 26.62
CA ILE A 272 -16.61 -16.19 25.84
C ILE A 272 -17.63 -15.21 26.39
N PHE A 273 -17.77 -15.15 27.71
CA PHE A 273 -18.69 -14.21 28.36
C PHE A 273 -18.17 -12.79 28.28
N PHE A 274 -16.86 -12.58 28.37
CA PHE A 274 -16.23 -11.28 28.10
C PHE A 274 -16.60 -10.74 26.71
N ILE A 275 -16.47 -11.55 25.66
CA ILE A 275 -16.89 -11.16 24.29
C ILE A 275 -18.40 -10.89 24.24
N ALA A 276 -19.21 -11.74 24.88
CA ALA A 276 -20.66 -11.55 24.91
C ALA A 276 -21.05 -10.24 25.64
N GLU A 277 -20.39 -9.88 26.73
CA GLU A 277 -20.62 -8.62 27.45
C GLU A 277 -20.24 -7.41 26.61
N ILE A 278 -19.19 -7.49 25.78
CA ILE A 278 -18.86 -6.45 24.81
C ILE A 278 -19.98 -6.32 23.78
N LEU A 279 -20.45 -7.42 23.18
CA LEU A 279 -21.55 -7.37 22.21
C LEU A 279 -22.82 -6.78 22.82
N GLU A 280 -23.19 -7.19 24.04
CA GLU A 280 -24.33 -6.61 24.75
C GLU A 280 -24.16 -5.10 24.97
N TRP A 281 -22.99 -4.67 25.42
CA TRP A 281 -22.70 -3.25 25.66
C TRP A 281 -22.75 -2.41 24.39
N LEU A 282 -22.26 -2.97 23.28
CA LEU A 282 -22.34 -2.35 21.95
C LEU A 282 -23.71 -2.48 21.30
N GLU A 283 -24.65 -3.18 21.94
CA GLU A 283 -26.01 -3.47 21.43
C GLU A 283 -25.98 -4.26 20.09
N LEU A 284 -25.03 -5.17 19.97
CA LEU A 284 -24.81 -5.99 18.79
C LEU A 284 -25.21 -7.44 19.01
N ARG A 285 -25.55 -8.10 17.89
CA ARG A 285 -25.84 -9.52 17.85
C ARG A 285 -24.79 -10.28 17.05
N GLY A 286 -24.50 -11.51 17.48
CA GLY A 286 -23.62 -12.43 16.76
C GLY A 286 -24.35 -13.33 15.76
N ASP A 287 -25.67 -13.26 15.69
CA ASP A 287 -26.54 -14.10 14.85
C ASP A 287 -27.33 -13.30 13.81
N TYR A 288 -26.80 -12.17 13.34
CA TYR A 288 -27.40 -11.45 12.23
C TYR A 288 -27.53 -12.34 11.00
N ASP A 289 -28.71 -12.33 10.39
CA ASP A 289 -29.06 -12.99 9.13
C ASP A 289 -29.30 -11.98 8.00
N ASP A 290 -29.10 -10.69 8.27
CA ASP A 290 -29.21 -9.58 7.33
C ASP A 290 -27.89 -8.84 7.13
N TYR A 291 -27.79 -8.14 6.00
CA TYR A 291 -26.64 -7.34 5.62
C TYR A 291 -27.08 -5.95 5.18
N VAL A 292 -26.48 -4.91 5.77
CA VAL A 292 -26.65 -3.54 5.27
C VAL A 292 -25.59 -3.29 4.21
N GLN A 293 -25.99 -2.88 3.00
CA GLN A 293 -25.04 -2.60 1.91
C GLN A 293 -24.34 -1.25 2.03
N ASP A 294 -24.89 -0.29 2.80
CA ASP A 294 -24.24 1.01 2.99
C ASP A 294 -22.94 0.86 3.79
N PRO A 295 -21.77 1.23 3.24
CA PRO A 295 -20.48 1.08 3.92
C PRO A 295 -20.32 2.01 5.14
N GLN A 296 -21.19 3.01 5.32
CA GLN A 296 -21.23 3.86 6.51
C GLN A 296 -21.78 3.11 7.73
N TYR A 297 -22.61 2.09 7.52
CA TYR A 297 -23.17 1.26 8.56
C TYR A 297 -22.34 -0.02 8.71
N PRO A 298 -21.63 -0.21 9.84
CA PRO A 298 -20.82 -1.40 10.07
C PRO A 298 -21.59 -2.70 10.13
N TRP A 299 -22.82 -2.65 10.64
CA TRP A 299 -23.66 -3.78 11.00
C TRP A 299 -25.12 -3.46 10.66
N PRO A 300 -26.00 -4.47 10.56
CA PRO A 300 -25.73 -5.91 10.67
C PRO A 300 -24.90 -6.52 9.54
N HIS A 301 -24.18 -7.61 9.86
CA HIS A 301 -23.47 -8.50 8.94
C HIS A 301 -23.16 -9.85 9.63
N SER A 302 -22.89 -10.91 8.85
CA SER A 302 -22.76 -12.29 9.34
C SER A 302 -21.44 -12.62 10.05
N PHE A 303 -20.46 -11.70 9.99
CA PHE A 303 -19.08 -11.90 10.48
C PHE A 303 -18.78 -11.28 11.86
N ILE A 304 -19.79 -10.78 12.59
CA ILE A 304 -19.59 -10.11 13.88
C ILE A 304 -18.76 -10.96 14.84
N VAL A 305 -19.07 -12.26 14.96
CA VAL A 305 -18.39 -13.17 15.87
C VAL A 305 -16.94 -13.40 15.45
N GLN A 306 -16.68 -13.63 14.17
CA GLN A 306 -15.32 -13.77 13.64
C GLN A 306 -14.47 -12.54 13.98
N ASP A 307 -15.01 -11.36 13.65
CA ASP A 307 -14.25 -10.13 13.70
C ASP A 307 -13.98 -9.70 15.15
N ILE A 308 -14.91 -9.93 16.09
CA ILE A 308 -14.69 -9.63 17.52
C ILE A 308 -13.74 -10.64 18.17
N VAL A 309 -13.80 -11.93 17.80
CA VAL A 309 -12.86 -12.95 18.29
C VAL A 309 -11.45 -12.64 17.82
N GLN A 310 -11.29 -12.23 16.55
CA GLN A 310 -9.99 -11.81 16.03
C GLN A 310 -9.48 -10.54 16.74
N ALA A 311 -10.35 -9.56 16.98
CA ALA A 311 -9.99 -8.35 17.74
C ALA A 311 -9.55 -8.70 19.18
N PHE A 312 -10.29 -9.58 19.86
CA PHE A 312 -9.94 -10.06 21.19
C PHE A 312 -8.59 -10.77 21.19
N ALA A 313 -8.39 -11.75 20.31
CA ALA A 313 -7.14 -12.50 20.20
C ALA A 313 -5.93 -11.57 19.97
N MET A 314 -6.10 -10.55 19.11
CA MET A 314 -5.07 -9.56 18.80
C MET A 314 -4.70 -8.66 19.98
N ILE A 315 -5.68 -8.26 20.79
CA ILE A 315 -5.48 -7.30 21.89
C ILE A 315 -5.12 -7.98 23.20
N ALA A 316 -5.78 -9.09 23.54
CA ALA A 316 -5.62 -9.76 24.82
C ALA A 316 -4.19 -10.30 25.06
N MET A 317 -3.39 -10.52 24.01
CA MET A 317 -1.97 -10.87 24.16
C MET A 317 -1.14 -9.84 24.95
N PHE A 318 -1.61 -8.58 25.04
CA PHE A 318 -0.92 -7.50 25.77
C PHE A 318 -1.38 -7.34 27.22
N PHE A 319 -2.24 -8.24 27.71
CA PHE A 319 -2.83 -8.20 29.05
C PHE A 319 -2.55 -9.50 29.82
N PRO A 320 -1.28 -9.88 30.03
CA PRO A 320 -0.92 -11.19 30.56
C PRO A 320 -1.41 -11.44 32.00
N ASN A 321 -1.76 -10.38 32.73
CA ASN A 321 -2.26 -10.46 34.10
C ASN A 321 -3.79 -10.61 34.17
N SER A 322 -4.49 -10.39 33.06
CA SER A 322 -5.95 -10.49 33.03
C SER A 322 -6.41 -11.94 32.97
N ASP A 323 -7.38 -12.30 33.82
CA ASP A 323 -7.91 -13.66 33.88
C ASP A 323 -8.57 -14.10 32.56
N VAL A 324 -9.21 -13.16 31.85
CA VAL A 324 -9.84 -13.45 30.54
C VAL A 324 -8.81 -13.63 29.43
N ALA A 325 -7.59 -13.11 29.58
CA ALA A 325 -6.51 -13.18 28.60
C ALA A 325 -5.61 -14.42 28.75
N LYS A 326 -5.94 -15.34 29.67
CA LYS A 326 -5.15 -16.57 29.92
C LYS A 326 -4.89 -17.38 28.66
N LEU A 327 -5.89 -17.55 27.80
CA LEU A 327 -5.78 -18.35 26.58
C LEU A 327 -4.77 -17.72 25.58
N PRO A 328 -4.91 -16.45 25.16
CA PRO A 328 -3.89 -15.76 24.38
C PRO A 328 -2.50 -15.78 25.04
N THR A 329 -2.43 -15.59 26.36
CA THR A 329 -1.17 -15.60 27.12
C THR A 329 -0.47 -16.96 27.06
N MET A 330 -1.22 -18.06 27.23
CA MET A 330 -0.70 -19.41 27.07
C MET A 330 -0.17 -19.66 25.67
N PHE A 331 -0.89 -19.18 24.64
CA PHE A 331 -0.45 -19.31 23.25
C PHE A 331 0.85 -18.53 22.97
N VAL A 332 0.94 -17.29 23.43
CA VAL A 332 2.14 -16.44 23.30
C VAL A 332 3.36 -17.06 24.01
N ASN A 333 3.14 -17.76 25.13
CA ASN A 333 4.20 -18.46 25.86
C ASN A 333 4.56 -19.83 25.27
N SER A 334 3.82 -20.31 24.26
CA SER A 334 4.13 -21.57 23.59
C SER A 334 5.29 -21.42 22.59
N SER A 335 5.91 -22.55 22.24
CA SER A 335 6.98 -22.59 21.24
C SER A 335 6.53 -22.14 19.84
N GLN A 336 5.22 -22.17 19.54
CA GLN A 336 4.67 -21.69 18.27
C GLN A 336 4.78 -20.16 18.12
N CYS A 337 4.90 -19.43 19.23
CA CYS A 337 5.00 -17.96 19.25
C CYS A 337 6.43 -17.46 19.48
N ASP A 338 7.45 -18.33 19.43
CA ASP A 338 8.82 -17.95 19.78
C ASP A 338 9.36 -16.79 18.96
N GLU A 339 9.15 -16.80 17.64
CA GLU A 339 9.60 -15.73 16.75
C GLU A 339 8.84 -14.42 17.04
N PHE A 340 7.51 -14.49 17.18
CA PHE A 340 6.68 -13.32 17.48
C PHE A 340 7.03 -12.69 18.82
N ARG A 341 7.24 -13.51 19.86
CA ARG A 341 7.67 -13.06 21.19
C ARG A 341 9.05 -12.40 21.16
N LYS A 342 9.99 -12.95 20.38
CA LYS A 342 11.35 -12.38 20.21
C LYS A 342 11.40 -11.18 19.28
N SER A 343 10.32 -10.87 18.56
CA SER A 343 10.26 -9.72 17.64
C SER A 343 10.30 -8.34 18.34
N GLY A 344 10.16 -8.32 19.66
CA GLY A 344 10.10 -7.09 20.47
C GLY A 344 8.72 -6.43 20.49
N VAL A 345 7.68 -7.01 19.87
CA VAL A 345 6.33 -6.42 19.80
C VAL A 345 5.74 -6.14 21.19
N PHE A 346 6.05 -6.97 22.19
CA PHE A 346 5.59 -6.85 23.58
C PHE A 346 6.49 -5.99 24.47
N ASP A 347 7.54 -5.36 23.92
CA ASP A 347 8.44 -4.49 24.68
C ASP A 347 8.22 -3.02 24.29
N PRO A 348 7.23 -2.34 24.90
CA PRO A 348 6.91 -0.96 24.55
C PRO A 348 8.06 0.01 24.86
N ARG A 349 8.87 -0.26 25.89
CA ARG A 349 9.98 0.62 26.31
C ARG A 349 11.18 0.53 25.39
N GLU A 350 11.54 -0.65 24.90
CA GLU A 350 12.62 -0.75 23.90
C GLU A 350 12.17 -0.21 22.55
N ARG A 351 10.92 -0.51 22.14
CA ARG A 351 10.38 -0.03 20.87
C ARG A 351 10.27 1.49 20.80
N SER A 352 9.94 2.16 21.91
CA SER A 352 9.77 3.62 21.92
C SER A 352 11.09 4.37 21.65
N LYS A 353 12.25 3.76 21.93
CA LYS A 353 13.58 4.37 21.76
C LYS A 353 13.98 4.59 20.31
N VAL A 354 13.40 3.82 19.37
CA VAL A 354 13.79 3.86 17.96
C VAL A 354 12.64 4.39 17.12
N ARG A 355 12.86 5.53 16.47
CA ARG A 355 11.92 6.05 15.50
C ARG A 355 11.90 5.15 14.24
N PRO A 356 10.71 4.78 13.73
CA PRO A 356 10.58 4.07 12.46
C PRO A 356 11.25 4.82 11.31
N ASP A 357 11.95 4.08 10.44
CA ASP A 357 12.57 4.60 9.22
C ASP A 357 11.52 4.83 8.13
N ARG A 358 10.69 5.84 8.34
CA ARG A 358 9.63 6.27 7.42
C ARG A 358 9.51 7.78 7.35
N ARG A 359 8.80 8.25 6.33
CA ARG A 359 8.46 9.66 6.18
C ARG A 359 7.37 10.11 7.15
N THR A 360 7.33 11.42 7.39
CA THR A 360 6.25 12.04 8.15
C THR A 360 4.96 12.01 7.34
N ARG A 361 3.84 12.03 8.06
CA ARG A 361 2.51 12.09 7.46
C ARG A 361 2.12 13.46 6.89
N THR A 362 3.01 14.43 6.97
CA THR A 362 2.74 15.83 6.60
C THR A 362 2.54 15.95 5.09
N SER A 363 1.36 16.38 4.68
CA SER A 363 0.99 16.57 3.28
C SER A 363 1.57 17.85 2.70
N TYR A 364 1.49 18.01 1.37
CA TYR A 364 1.94 19.20 0.66
C TYR A 364 1.46 20.51 1.30
N LYS A 365 0.20 20.57 1.76
CA LYS A 365 -0.41 21.77 2.35
C LYS A 365 0.24 22.21 3.66
N PHE A 366 0.63 21.25 4.50
CA PHE A 366 1.11 21.51 5.86
C PHE A 366 2.64 21.44 5.98
N ARG A 367 3.32 21.06 4.90
CA ARG A 367 4.77 21.01 4.84
C ARG A 367 5.35 22.41 4.73
N ASP A 368 6.52 22.62 5.33
CA ASP A 368 7.23 23.89 5.27
C ASP A 368 7.52 24.28 3.81
N LYS A 369 7.43 25.57 3.49
CA LYS A 369 7.74 26.09 2.15
C LYS A 369 9.20 25.87 1.77
N GLU A 370 10.12 25.89 2.74
CA GLU A 370 11.55 25.66 2.54
C GLU A 370 11.83 24.22 2.11
N PHE A 371 10.98 23.25 2.49
CA PHE A 371 11.09 21.88 2.01
C PHE A 371 11.06 21.81 0.47
N TRP A 372 10.32 22.70 -0.18
CA TRP A 372 10.16 22.69 -1.64
C TRP A 372 11.17 23.58 -2.37
N LYS A 373 12.17 24.14 -1.68
CA LYS A 373 13.10 25.13 -2.26
C LYS A 373 13.91 24.56 -3.43
N GLU A 374 14.51 23.39 -3.26
CA GLU A 374 15.35 22.76 -4.30
C GLU A 374 14.51 22.40 -5.53
N TRP A 375 13.32 21.84 -5.31
CA TRP A 375 12.34 21.59 -6.37
C TRP A 375 11.98 22.86 -7.15
N LYS A 376 11.65 23.95 -6.44
CA LYS A 376 11.29 25.22 -7.06
C LYS A 376 12.42 25.83 -7.86
N GLU A 377 13.67 25.64 -7.43
CA GLU A 377 14.83 26.11 -8.20
C GLU A 377 15.02 25.27 -9.46
N PHE A 378 14.95 23.94 -9.33
CA PHE A 378 15.01 23.02 -10.47
C PHE A 378 13.93 23.31 -11.52
N TYR A 379 12.69 23.54 -11.09
CA TYR A 379 11.55 23.70 -11.99
C TYR A 379 11.55 25.03 -12.78
N LYS A 380 12.50 25.93 -12.54
CA LYS A 380 12.71 27.14 -13.37
C LYS A 380 13.39 26.86 -14.72
N THR A 381 13.73 25.60 -15.02
CA THR A 381 14.34 25.19 -16.29
C THR A 381 13.48 25.58 -17.50
N GLU A 382 14.11 26.05 -18.58
CA GLU A 382 13.46 26.31 -19.88
C GLU A 382 13.23 25.02 -20.70
N ARG A 383 13.91 23.92 -20.32
CA ARG A 383 13.75 22.60 -20.96
C ARG A 383 12.64 21.81 -20.28
N TYR A 384 12.00 20.92 -21.04
CA TYR A 384 11.06 19.95 -20.47
C TYR A 384 11.68 19.20 -19.29
N PHE A 385 11.03 19.25 -18.13
CA PHE A 385 11.63 18.82 -16.86
C PHE A 385 12.09 17.35 -16.90
N GLY A 386 11.38 16.47 -17.61
CA GLY A 386 11.71 15.05 -17.73
C GLY A 386 12.99 14.76 -18.52
N ASP A 387 13.52 15.73 -19.28
CA ASP A 387 14.77 15.60 -20.03
C ASP A 387 15.99 16.05 -19.23
N VAL A 388 15.77 16.83 -18.18
CA VAL A 388 16.82 17.43 -17.34
C VAL A 388 16.69 17.04 -15.86
N TYR A 389 15.76 16.13 -15.55
CA TYR A 389 15.50 15.68 -14.19
C TYR A 389 16.80 15.18 -13.52
N PRO A 390 17.07 15.52 -12.25
CA PRO A 390 18.31 15.08 -11.60
C PRO A 390 18.39 13.56 -11.54
N MET A 391 19.52 12.99 -11.99
CA MET A 391 19.69 11.53 -12.03
C MET A 391 19.56 10.90 -10.63
N GLU A 392 20.12 11.56 -9.61
CA GLU A 392 20.01 11.10 -8.22
C GLU A 392 18.55 11.00 -7.77
N TRP A 393 17.74 12.03 -8.05
CA TRP A 393 16.31 11.99 -7.75
C TRP A 393 15.61 10.87 -8.53
N SER A 394 15.96 10.67 -9.80
CA SER A 394 15.40 9.58 -10.60
C SER A 394 15.77 8.19 -10.08
N LEU A 395 16.96 8.03 -9.50
CA LEU A 395 17.39 6.79 -8.84
C LEU A 395 16.63 6.55 -7.54
N THR A 396 16.15 7.60 -6.88
CA THR A 396 15.26 7.49 -5.71
C THR A 396 13.81 7.19 -6.10
N VAL A 397 13.19 8.00 -6.96
CA VAL A 397 11.74 7.97 -7.17
C VAL A 397 11.28 6.78 -8.02
N ARG A 398 12.04 6.39 -9.05
CA ARG A 398 11.59 5.34 -10.00
C ARG A 398 11.47 3.96 -9.34
N PRO A 399 12.42 3.51 -8.49
CA PRO A 399 12.24 2.27 -7.72
C PRO A 399 11.01 2.26 -6.84
N ILE A 400 10.74 3.38 -6.14
CA ILE A 400 9.56 3.50 -5.28
C ILE A 400 8.28 3.40 -6.12
N ILE A 401 8.18 4.17 -7.20
CA ILE A 401 7.04 4.13 -8.13
C ILE A 401 6.85 2.72 -8.72
N ALA A 402 7.93 2.04 -9.09
CA ALA A 402 7.88 0.66 -9.60
C ALA A 402 7.30 -0.31 -8.58
N HIS A 403 7.73 -0.24 -7.33
CA HIS A 403 7.17 -1.06 -6.26
C HIS A 403 5.69 -0.77 -6.02
N LEU A 404 5.30 0.51 -5.94
CA LEU A 404 3.91 0.91 -5.76
C LEU A 404 3.02 0.42 -6.92
N TYR A 405 3.53 0.47 -8.15
CA TYR A 405 2.82 -0.04 -9.33
C TYR A 405 2.70 -1.55 -9.31
N GLN A 406 3.79 -2.27 -9.00
CA GLN A 406 3.80 -3.73 -8.87
C GLN A 406 2.82 -4.21 -7.79
N ALA A 407 2.78 -3.53 -6.64
CA ALA A 407 1.86 -3.79 -5.54
C ALA A 407 0.39 -3.45 -5.89
N GLY A 408 0.17 -2.61 -6.91
CA GLY A 408 -1.16 -2.20 -7.36
C GLY A 408 -1.72 -0.99 -6.62
N VAL A 409 -0.90 -0.28 -5.84
CA VAL A 409 -1.23 0.96 -5.11
C VAL A 409 -1.45 2.13 -6.06
N ILE A 410 -0.71 2.15 -7.17
CA ILE A 410 -0.88 3.11 -8.26
C ILE A 410 -1.20 2.39 -9.59
N ALA A 411 -1.65 3.15 -10.58
CA ALA A 411 -1.84 2.68 -11.96
C ALA A 411 -1.53 3.81 -12.94
N PRO A 412 -1.32 3.53 -14.25
CA PRO A 412 -1.29 4.57 -15.26
C PRO A 412 -2.60 5.38 -15.24
N ALA A 413 -2.52 6.70 -15.34
CA ALA A 413 -3.70 7.57 -15.29
C ALA A 413 -4.45 7.67 -16.64
N TYR A 414 -3.87 7.11 -17.72
CA TYR A 414 -4.42 7.13 -19.09
C TYR A 414 -4.89 8.51 -19.55
N MET A 415 -4.05 9.52 -19.34
CA MET A 415 -4.31 10.91 -19.71
C MET A 415 -3.06 11.58 -20.29
N GLN A 416 -3.21 12.77 -20.86
CA GLN A 416 -2.09 13.52 -21.42
C GLN A 416 -1.03 13.77 -20.34
N ASN A 417 0.22 13.45 -20.67
CA ASN A 417 1.39 13.53 -19.79
C ASN A 417 1.91 14.97 -19.64
N HIS A 418 1.03 15.89 -19.21
CA HIS A 418 1.34 17.33 -19.14
C HIS A 418 0.98 17.91 -17.75
N PRO A 419 1.80 18.82 -17.18
CA PRO A 419 1.53 19.47 -15.89
C PRO A 419 0.21 20.27 -15.82
N GLU A 420 -0.35 20.68 -16.96
CA GLU A 420 -1.68 21.32 -16.99
C GLU A 420 -2.84 20.33 -16.78
N VAL A 421 -2.60 19.04 -17.05
CA VAL A 421 -3.61 17.97 -17.06
C VAL A 421 -3.48 17.04 -15.85
N VAL A 422 -2.25 16.89 -15.34
CA VAL A 422 -1.87 16.06 -14.19
C VAL A 422 -1.36 16.95 -13.07
N LEU A 423 -1.99 16.89 -11.90
CA LEU A 423 -1.76 17.85 -10.82
C LEU A 423 -0.39 17.70 -10.15
N GLY A 424 0.00 16.48 -9.79
CA GLY A 424 1.22 16.23 -9.03
C GLY A 424 2.46 16.08 -9.91
N ILE A 425 3.64 16.37 -9.36
CA ILE A 425 4.93 15.98 -9.96
C ILE A 425 5.82 15.34 -8.88
N ALA A 426 6.35 14.16 -9.18
CA ALA A 426 7.25 13.45 -8.29
C ALA A 426 8.60 14.18 -8.17
N THR A 427 9.09 14.30 -6.95
CA THR A 427 10.40 14.84 -6.59
C THR A 427 11.04 13.97 -5.50
N ALA A 428 12.35 14.12 -5.32
CA ALA A 428 13.08 13.48 -4.24
C ALA A 428 13.52 14.53 -3.22
N ASN A 429 13.38 14.21 -1.94
CA ASN A 429 13.90 15.05 -0.86
C ASN A 429 14.14 14.19 0.39
N THR A 430 14.65 14.78 1.46
CA THR A 430 14.92 14.13 2.75
C THR A 430 13.93 14.62 3.81
N GLU A 431 13.66 13.77 4.79
CA GLU A 431 12.94 14.22 5.98
C GLU A 431 13.91 14.81 7.01
N PRO A 432 13.48 15.77 7.85
CA PRO A 432 14.36 16.36 8.86
C PRO A 432 15.04 15.35 9.79
N HIS A 433 14.36 14.24 10.10
CA HIS A 433 14.89 13.15 10.92
C HIS A 433 15.66 12.08 10.14
N ARG A 434 15.74 12.19 8.81
CA ARG A 434 16.50 11.29 7.91
C ARG A 434 17.25 12.12 6.86
N PRO A 435 18.13 13.06 7.27
CA PRO A 435 18.72 14.05 6.37
C PRO A 435 19.65 13.46 5.30
N THR A 436 20.03 12.18 5.42
CA THR A 436 20.90 11.48 4.46
C THR A 436 20.13 10.52 3.54
N LYS A 437 18.80 10.43 3.67
CA LYS A 437 17.99 9.46 2.93
C LYS A 437 16.94 10.16 2.08
N LEU A 438 17.22 10.23 0.77
CA LEU A 438 16.24 10.68 -0.21
C LEU A 438 15.05 9.71 -0.27
N ASP A 439 13.85 10.26 -0.42
CA ASP A 439 12.58 9.54 -0.51
C ASP A 439 11.68 10.18 -1.58
N LEU A 440 10.60 9.49 -1.97
CA LEU A 440 9.61 9.98 -2.92
C LEU A 440 8.65 10.97 -2.24
N PHE A 441 8.52 12.15 -2.86
CA PHE A 441 7.49 13.14 -2.55
C PHE A 441 6.74 13.55 -3.81
N ILE A 442 5.46 13.88 -3.67
CA ILE A 442 4.66 14.46 -4.75
C ILE A 442 4.43 15.93 -4.45
N ASN A 443 4.92 16.81 -5.31
CA ASN A 443 4.60 18.22 -5.27
C ASN A 443 3.25 18.44 -5.97
N TYR A 444 2.24 18.89 -5.23
CA TYR A 444 0.89 19.18 -5.73
C TYR A 444 0.64 20.69 -5.90
N GLN A 445 1.68 21.47 -6.22
CA GLN A 445 1.54 22.88 -6.56
C GLN A 445 0.76 23.02 -7.88
N ASP A 446 -0.45 23.55 -7.81
CA ASP A 446 -1.25 23.90 -8.99
C ASP A 446 -0.73 25.19 -9.63
N GLN A 447 0.20 25.06 -10.58
CA GLN A 447 0.83 26.19 -11.24
C GLN A 447 -0.10 26.92 -12.23
N TYR A 448 -1.11 26.21 -12.75
CA TYR A 448 -1.99 26.69 -13.81
C TYR A 448 -3.37 27.11 -13.29
N GLY A 449 -3.69 26.80 -12.03
CA GLY A 449 -5.01 27.09 -11.44
C GLY A 449 -6.11 26.14 -11.93
N ASN A 450 -5.75 25.00 -12.52
CA ASN A 450 -6.68 24.05 -13.12
C ASN A 450 -7.30 23.09 -12.08
N PHE A 451 -6.76 23.06 -10.86
CA PHE A 451 -7.13 22.13 -9.79
C PHE A 451 -7.42 22.89 -8.49
N PRO A 452 -8.50 23.69 -8.46
CA PRO A 452 -8.84 24.48 -7.29
C PRO A 452 -9.09 23.59 -6.08
N MET A 453 -8.29 23.79 -5.05
CA MET A 453 -8.35 23.01 -3.82
C MET A 453 -9.50 23.48 -2.94
N THR A 454 -10.58 22.70 -2.90
CA THR A 454 -11.74 22.94 -2.04
C THR A 454 -11.76 21.97 -0.88
N TYR A 455 -11.88 22.50 0.34
CA TYR A 455 -12.02 21.69 1.55
C TYR A 455 -13.49 21.62 1.97
N PRO A 456 -13.97 20.45 2.41
CA PRO A 456 -15.34 20.34 2.89
C PRO A 456 -15.55 21.19 4.15
N PRO A 457 -16.78 21.64 4.44
CA PRO A 457 -17.08 22.39 5.68
C PRO A 457 -16.71 21.64 6.97
N THR A 458 -16.65 20.31 6.90
CA THR A 458 -16.22 19.44 8.02
C THR A 458 -14.70 19.39 8.21
N PHE A 459 -13.92 20.10 7.39
CA PHE A 459 -12.46 20.12 7.51
C PHE A 459 -12.01 20.75 8.83
N VAL A 460 -11.33 19.95 9.65
CA VAL A 460 -10.71 20.41 10.90
C VAL A 460 -9.19 20.43 10.71
N ASN A 461 -8.57 21.60 10.92
CA ASN A 461 -7.11 21.75 10.86
C ASN A 461 -6.44 20.83 11.91
N PRO A 462 -5.33 20.15 11.58
CA PRO A 462 -4.58 19.31 12.53
C PRO A 462 -4.25 19.97 13.87
N SER A 463 -4.04 21.29 13.90
CA SER A 463 -3.76 22.04 15.12
C SER A 463 -4.93 22.09 16.11
N LYS A 464 -6.15 21.73 15.68
CA LYS A 464 -7.37 21.72 16.49
C LYS A 464 -7.77 20.32 16.96
N TRP A 465 -7.04 19.28 16.56
CA TRP A 465 -7.35 17.92 16.99
C TRP A 465 -7.04 17.71 18.48
N PRO A 466 -7.69 16.73 19.13
CA PRO A 466 -7.40 16.39 20.51
C PRO A 466 -5.91 16.12 20.75
N GLN A 467 -5.37 16.67 21.84
CA GLN A 467 -3.99 16.42 22.26
C GLN A 467 -3.94 15.23 23.21
N VAL A 468 -3.05 14.27 22.94
CA VAL A 468 -2.95 13.01 23.68
C VAL A 468 -2.57 13.23 25.14
N ILE A 469 -1.45 13.94 25.40
CA ILE A 469 -0.91 14.11 26.76
C ILE A 469 -1.87 14.86 27.70
N PRO A 470 -2.45 16.03 27.33
CA PRO A 470 -3.39 16.71 28.21
C PRO A 470 -4.65 15.88 28.52
N THR A 471 -5.12 15.11 27.55
CA THR A 471 -6.28 14.22 27.72
C THR A 471 -5.96 13.10 28.70
N ALA A 472 -4.86 12.37 28.48
CA ALA A 472 -4.41 11.28 29.35
C ALA A 472 -4.08 11.76 30.78
N ARG A 473 -3.52 12.97 30.91
CA ARG A 473 -3.25 13.61 32.21
C ARG A 473 -4.54 13.87 32.98
N SER A 474 -5.54 14.47 32.32
CA SER A 474 -6.82 14.78 32.95
C SER A 474 -7.56 13.51 33.40
N PHE A 475 -7.36 12.42 32.66
CA PHE A 475 -7.93 11.12 32.98
C PHE A 475 -7.23 10.43 34.17
N SER A 476 -5.89 10.35 34.14
CA SER A 476 -5.09 9.74 35.22
C SER A 476 -5.26 10.45 36.57
N GLN A 477 -5.47 11.76 36.57
CA GLN A 477 -5.79 12.51 37.80
C GLN A 477 -7.10 12.07 38.47
N LYS A 478 -8.07 11.58 37.69
CA LYS A 478 -9.35 11.06 38.21
C LYS A 478 -9.29 9.57 38.53
N HIS A 479 -8.35 8.86 37.93
CA HIS A 479 -8.25 7.39 37.97
C HIS A 479 -6.78 6.99 38.21
N PRO A 480 -6.35 6.83 39.47
CA PRO A 480 -4.95 6.56 39.82
C PRO A 480 -4.38 5.26 39.23
N THR A 481 -5.25 4.28 38.93
CA THR A 481 -4.90 2.98 38.33
C THR A 481 -5.04 2.96 36.80
N ALA A 482 -5.26 4.12 36.18
CA ALA A 482 -5.55 4.21 34.75
C ALA A 482 -4.47 3.55 33.90
N ARG A 483 -4.93 2.80 32.89
CA ARG A 483 -4.10 2.23 31.84
C ARG A 483 -4.48 2.83 30.51
N PHE A 484 -3.50 2.93 29.62
CA PHE A 484 -3.66 3.58 28.32
C PHE A 484 -3.28 2.64 27.18
N ALA A 485 -3.90 2.84 26.03
CA ALA A 485 -3.43 2.32 24.76
C ALA A 485 -3.41 3.41 23.70
N LEU A 486 -2.33 3.46 22.93
CA LEU A 486 -2.19 4.19 21.69
C LEU A 486 -2.32 3.18 20.55
N LEU A 487 -3.51 3.10 19.96
CA LEU A 487 -3.78 2.22 18.82
C LEU A 487 -3.60 3.01 17.53
N ARG A 488 -2.63 2.63 16.70
CA ARG A 488 -2.42 3.23 15.39
C ARG A 488 -3.01 2.35 14.32
N LEU A 489 -3.76 2.95 13.39
CA LEU A 489 -4.18 2.25 12.18
C LEU A 489 -2.98 2.08 11.25
N TRP A 490 -2.96 0.99 10.50
CA TRP A 490 -1.95 0.77 9.49
C TRP A 490 -1.92 1.91 8.48
N SER A 491 -0.74 2.49 8.29
CA SER A 491 -0.47 3.49 7.27
C SER A 491 0.93 3.27 6.71
N ALA A 492 1.04 3.28 5.38
CA ALA A 492 2.32 3.17 4.70
C ALA A 492 3.02 4.55 4.67
N PRO A 493 4.33 4.61 4.42
CA PRO A 493 5.04 5.87 4.32
C PRO A 493 4.43 6.81 3.26
N HIS A 494 4.03 6.27 2.10
CA HIS A 494 3.60 7.09 0.96
C HIS A 494 2.09 7.28 0.85
N TYR A 495 1.27 6.47 1.53
CA TYR A 495 -0.20 6.53 1.43
C TYR A 495 -0.90 5.95 2.66
N TYR A 496 -2.15 6.35 2.85
CA TYR A 496 -3.08 5.72 3.78
C TYR A 496 -3.90 4.66 3.04
N PRO A 497 -4.24 3.50 3.64
CA PRO A 497 -5.01 2.43 3.00
C PRO A 497 -6.52 2.77 2.88
N PHE A 498 -6.84 4.01 2.51
CA PHE A 498 -8.19 4.45 2.19
C PHE A 498 -8.34 4.55 0.68
N MET A 499 -9.30 3.84 0.11
CA MET A 499 -9.47 3.84 -1.34
C MET A 499 -9.89 5.21 -1.86
N VAL A 500 -9.30 5.61 -2.98
CA VAL A 500 -9.73 6.77 -3.76
C VAL A 500 -10.72 6.28 -4.80
N GLY A 501 -11.95 6.79 -4.71
CA GLY A 501 -12.99 6.51 -5.69
C GLY A 501 -12.54 6.92 -7.10
N ILE A 502 -12.91 6.13 -8.11
CA ILE A 502 -12.42 6.27 -9.50
C ILE A 502 -12.51 7.72 -10.00
N PHE A 503 -13.64 8.39 -9.78
CA PHE A 503 -13.86 9.78 -10.21
C PHE A 503 -12.92 10.80 -9.56
N ASN A 504 -12.34 10.48 -8.40
CA ASN A 504 -11.44 11.37 -7.65
C ASN A 504 -9.96 11.08 -7.89
N ARG A 505 -9.61 9.97 -8.57
CA ARG A 505 -8.21 9.56 -8.77
C ARG A 505 -7.41 10.54 -9.61
N ARG A 506 -8.06 11.26 -10.53
CA ARG A 506 -7.44 12.35 -11.27
C ARG A 506 -6.85 13.42 -10.34
N ASN A 507 -7.54 13.75 -9.24
CA ASN A 507 -7.10 14.79 -8.32
C ASN A 507 -5.92 14.36 -7.44
N THR A 508 -5.55 13.08 -7.47
CA THR A 508 -4.34 12.57 -6.81
C THR A 508 -3.25 12.20 -7.82
N SER A 509 -3.51 12.33 -9.12
CA SER A 509 -2.56 11.94 -10.18
C SER A 509 -1.25 12.73 -10.12
N PHE A 510 -0.18 12.12 -10.64
CA PHE A 510 1.15 12.73 -10.69
C PHE A 510 1.96 12.30 -11.90
N LEU A 511 2.90 13.15 -12.31
CA LEU A 511 3.94 12.86 -13.29
C LEU A 511 5.21 12.37 -12.60
N ASP A 512 5.86 11.36 -13.15
CA ASP A 512 7.17 10.93 -12.65
C ASP A 512 8.35 11.64 -13.33
N SER A 513 9.58 11.21 -13.01
CA SER A 513 10.82 11.78 -13.57
C SER A 513 10.95 11.67 -15.09
N ARG A 514 10.12 10.86 -15.76
CA ARG A 514 10.07 10.71 -17.22
C ARG A 514 8.82 11.36 -17.82
N GLY A 515 8.02 12.04 -17.00
CA GLY A 515 6.75 12.62 -17.41
C GLY A 515 5.63 11.59 -17.57
N ARG A 516 5.77 10.35 -17.10
CA ARG A 516 4.67 9.37 -17.19
C ARG A 516 3.60 9.70 -16.16
N SER A 517 2.33 9.66 -16.57
CA SER A 517 1.20 9.91 -15.68
C SER A 517 0.77 8.68 -14.88
N TRP A 518 0.60 8.88 -13.58
CA TRP A 518 0.18 7.88 -12.61
C TRP A 518 -1.01 8.38 -11.80
N GLU A 519 -1.90 7.48 -11.42
CA GLU A 519 -3.00 7.74 -10.49
C GLU A 519 -2.85 6.88 -9.24
N TRP A 520 -3.28 7.41 -8.10
CA TRP A 520 -3.31 6.65 -6.85
C TRP A 520 -4.65 5.95 -6.69
N LYS A 521 -4.61 4.69 -6.22
CA LYS A 521 -5.82 3.95 -5.80
C LYS A 521 -6.12 4.12 -4.32
N PHE A 522 -5.14 4.56 -3.54
CA PHE A 522 -5.25 4.83 -2.11
C PHE A 522 -4.83 6.27 -1.81
N VAL A 523 -5.32 6.87 -0.73
CA VAL A 523 -5.07 8.29 -0.43
C VAL A 523 -3.57 8.54 -0.23
N PRO A 524 -2.88 9.31 -1.10
CA PRO A 524 -1.47 9.59 -0.92
C PRO A 524 -1.26 10.53 0.27
N THR A 525 -0.17 10.31 1.01
CA THR A 525 0.22 11.16 2.16
C THR A 525 0.62 12.58 1.76
N ASP A 526 1.02 12.79 0.50
CA ASP A 526 1.32 14.12 -0.01
C ASP A 526 0.08 14.88 -0.50
N MET A 527 -1.04 14.20 -0.73
CA MET A 527 -2.26 14.84 -1.23
C MET A 527 -2.62 16.01 -0.30
N PRO A 528 -2.88 17.22 -0.83
CA PRO A 528 -3.09 18.39 0.01
C PRO A 528 -4.17 18.20 1.08
N GLY A 529 -3.76 18.10 2.34
CA GLY A 529 -4.64 17.85 3.48
C GLY A 529 -5.08 16.38 3.65
N SER A 530 -4.29 15.40 3.18
CA SER A 530 -4.56 13.96 3.37
C SER A 530 -4.72 13.56 4.84
N GLU A 531 -4.12 14.28 5.76
CA GLU A 531 -4.26 14.03 7.20
C GLU A 531 -5.71 14.22 7.65
N PHE A 532 -6.47 15.11 7.00
CA PHE A 532 -7.91 15.22 7.21
C PHE A 532 -8.63 13.95 6.77
N SER A 533 -8.27 13.35 5.62
CA SER A 533 -8.88 12.08 5.18
C SER A 533 -8.65 10.98 6.21
N ALA A 534 -7.45 10.90 6.80
CA ALA A 534 -7.17 9.96 7.88
C ALA A 534 -8.00 10.25 9.13
N HIS A 535 -7.98 11.49 9.62
CA HIS A 535 -8.72 11.89 10.81
C HIS A 535 -10.22 11.67 10.66
N HIS A 536 -10.80 12.12 9.55
CA HIS A 536 -12.23 12.00 9.24
C HIS A 536 -12.66 10.55 9.09
N THR A 537 -11.85 9.71 8.44
CA THR A 537 -12.19 8.29 8.24
C THR A 537 -12.13 7.50 9.54
N THR A 538 -11.15 7.78 10.41
CA THR A 538 -11.06 7.22 11.75
C THR A 538 -12.23 7.70 12.62
N GLY A 539 -12.47 9.01 12.64
CA GLY A 539 -13.52 9.64 13.44
C GLY A 539 -14.91 9.15 13.08
N LYS A 540 -15.27 9.18 11.79
CA LYS A 540 -16.55 8.63 11.30
C LYS A 540 -16.80 7.21 11.79
N ARG A 541 -15.75 6.41 11.95
CA ARG A 541 -15.90 5.04 12.41
C ARG A 541 -16.16 4.96 13.91
N LEU A 542 -15.38 5.69 14.70
CA LEU A 542 -15.55 5.73 16.15
C LEU A 542 -16.88 6.42 16.53
N ASP A 543 -17.34 7.38 15.74
CA ASP A 543 -18.57 8.13 15.96
C ASP A 543 -19.82 7.23 15.97
N VAL A 544 -19.78 6.09 15.26
CA VAL A 544 -20.87 5.09 15.28
C VAL A 544 -21.11 4.54 16.70
N LEU A 545 -20.08 4.50 17.55
CA LEU A 545 -20.13 4.00 18.93
C LEU A 545 -19.84 5.10 19.95
N LYS A 546 -19.98 6.38 19.56
CA LYS A 546 -19.63 7.51 20.42
C LYS A 546 -20.34 7.48 21.76
N ASP A 547 -21.62 7.13 21.78
CA ASP A 547 -22.42 7.05 23.01
C ASP A 547 -21.96 5.95 23.96
N LYS A 548 -21.30 4.91 23.42
CA LYS A 548 -20.69 3.83 24.21
C LYS A 548 -19.28 4.21 24.67
N PHE A 549 -18.48 4.77 23.77
CA PHE A 549 -17.10 5.13 24.06
C PHE A 549 -16.95 6.36 24.96
N GLY A 550 -17.90 7.30 24.90
CA GLY A 550 -17.88 8.52 25.71
C GLY A 550 -16.56 9.29 25.56
N ASP A 551 -15.98 9.67 26.70
CA ASP A 551 -14.69 10.37 26.78
C ASP A 551 -13.49 9.41 26.87
N ARG A 552 -13.71 8.09 26.81
CA ARG A 552 -12.68 7.05 26.98
C ARG A 552 -11.85 6.81 25.73
N VAL A 553 -12.36 7.22 24.58
CA VAL A 553 -11.71 7.04 23.27
C VAL A 553 -11.64 8.38 22.57
N VAL A 554 -10.42 8.82 22.25
CA VAL A 554 -10.17 10.01 21.43
C VAL A 554 -9.25 9.66 20.28
N HIS A 555 -9.31 10.41 19.19
CA HIS A 555 -8.51 10.11 18.00
C HIS A 555 -7.93 11.38 17.38
N ARG A 556 -6.82 11.22 16.68
CA ARG A 556 -6.18 12.23 15.84
C ARG A 556 -5.52 11.53 14.66
N ALA A 557 -5.83 11.95 13.43
CA ALA A 557 -5.41 11.23 12.22
C ALA A 557 -5.70 9.71 12.29
N ASP A 558 -4.65 8.89 12.19
CA ASP A 558 -4.66 7.43 12.27
C ASP A 558 -4.33 6.89 13.67
N LEU A 559 -4.18 7.76 14.68
CA LEU A 559 -3.91 7.42 16.08
C LEU A 559 -5.18 7.51 16.92
N ILE A 560 -5.41 6.50 17.77
CA ILE A 560 -6.52 6.40 18.70
C ILE A 560 -5.96 6.22 20.11
N LEU A 561 -6.28 7.13 21.03
CA LEU A 561 -6.01 6.98 22.45
C LEU A 561 -7.22 6.31 23.10
N VAL A 562 -6.98 5.20 23.79
CA VAL A 562 -7.97 4.46 24.58
C VAL A 562 -7.55 4.54 26.05
N MET A 563 -8.51 4.81 26.93
CA MET A 563 -8.27 5.03 28.35
C MET A 563 -9.18 4.11 29.18
N GLY A 564 -8.57 3.25 30.00
CA GLY A 564 -9.27 2.40 30.96
C GLY A 564 -9.00 2.85 32.39
N VAL A 565 -9.98 2.71 33.29
CA VAL A 565 -9.76 3.00 34.73
C VAL A 565 -8.75 2.04 35.37
N ASP A 566 -8.59 0.86 34.80
CA ASP A 566 -7.65 -0.19 35.16
C ASP A 566 -7.32 -1.05 33.92
N GLU A 567 -6.59 -2.14 34.14
CA GLU A 567 -6.13 -3.04 33.08
C GLU A 567 -7.28 -3.79 32.37
N ASP A 568 -8.27 -4.29 33.12
CA ASP A 568 -9.39 -5.06 32.55
C ASP A 568 -10.38 -4.15 31.79
N ASP A 569 -10.64 -2.95 32.31
CA ASP A 569 -11.43 -1.94 31.62
C ASP A 569 -10.72 -1.51 30.31
N LEU A 570 -9.40 -1.31 30.34
CA LEU A 570 -8.65 -1.00 29.12
C LEU A 570 -8.76 -2.14 28.09
N LEU A 571 -8.64 -3.41 28.51
CA LEU A 571 -8.79 -4.57 27.62
C LEU A 571 -10.15 -4.58 26.92
N ARG A 572 -11.22 -4.28 27.66
CA ARG A 572 -12.59 -4.16 27.11
C ARG A 572 -12.68 -3.09 26.04
N TYR A 573 -12.23 -1.87 26.33
CA TYR A 573 -12.29 -0.77 25.36
C TYR A 573 -11.36 -1.01 24.16
N CYS A 574 -10.15 -1.53 24.36
CA CYS A 574 -9.23 -1.82 23.26
C CYS A 574 -9.79 -2.90 22.32
N THR A 575 -10.41 -3.94 22.88
CA THR A 575 -11.08 -5.00 22.09
C THR A 575 -12.22 -4.41 21.27
N ALA A 576 -13.08 -3.59 21.88
CA ALA A 576 -14.21 -2.95 21.21
C ALA A 576 -13.77 -1.96 20.13
N VAL A 577 -12.76 -1.13 20.39
CA VAL A 577 -12.19 -0.20 19.40
C VAL A 577 -11.55 -0.96 18.24
N THR A 578 -10.79 -2.01 18.52
CA THR A 578 -10.15 -2.84 17.48
C THR A 578 -11.20 -3.54 16.61
N PHE A 579 -12.23 -4.11 17.23
CA PHE A 579 -13.39 -4.68 16.52
C PHE A 579 -14.06 -3.62 15.65
N ALA A 580 -14.39 -2.46 16.23
CA ALA A 580 -15.02 -1.36 15.50
C ALA A 580 -14.17 -0.93 14.30
N MET A 581 -12.86 -0.80 14.44
CA MET A 581 -12.00 -0.36 13.34
C MET A 581 -11.83 -1.41 12.24
N GLN A 582 -11.68 -2.70 12.61
CA GLN A 582 -11.32 -3.76 11.67
C GLN A 582 -12.49 -4.55 11.08
N THR A 583 -13.70 -4.45 11.65
CA THR A 583 -14.90 -5.02 11.01
C THR A 583 -15.30 -4.22 9.75
N LYS A 584 -16.42 -4.56 9.10
CA LYS A 584 -16.92 -3.97 7.84
C LYS A 584 -16.63 -2.47 7.75
N PRO A 585 -15.97 -1.98 6.69
CA PRO A 585 -15.71 -2.65 5.41
C PRO A 585 -14.44 -3.52 5.36
N TRP A 586 -13.90 -3.94 6.51
CA TRP A 586 -12.76 -4.85 6.63
C TRP A 586 -11.43 -4.36 6.03
N LEU A 587 -11.33 -3.09 5.63
CA LEU A 587 -10.13 -2.55 4.99
C LEU A 587 -9.06 -2.02 5.96
N ARG A 588 -9.46 -1.74 7.21
CA ARG A 588 -8.58 -1.10 8.20
C ARG A 588 -7.99 -2.15 9.12
N GLU A 589 -6.77 -1.89 9.58
CA GLU A 589 -6.04 -2.77 10.49
C GLU A 589 -5.35 -1.97 11.57
N ILE A 590 -5.32 -2.49 12.79
CA ILE A 590 -4.52 -1.95 13.88
C ILE A 590 -3.09 -2.43 13.67
N ASP A 591 -2.16 -1.52 13.79
CA ASP A 591 -0.75 -1.77 13.61
C ASP A 591 -0.07 -1.99 14.96
N LEU A 592 0.14 -3.26 15.34
CA LEU A 592 0.72 -3.58 16.64
C LEU A 592 2.15 -3.07 16.84
N TRP A 593 2.96 -2.93 15.77
CA TRP A 593 4.34 -2.44 15.89
C TRP A 593 4.44 -0.93 16.03
N LYS A 594 3.36 -0.20 15.71
CA LYS A 594 3.24 1.25 15.96
C LYS A 594 2.21 1.60 17.04
N SER A 595 1.62 0.59 17.68
CA SER A 595 0.69 0.75 18.80
C SER A 595 1.34 0.41 20.13
N PHE A 596 1.02 1.15 21.17
CA PHE A 596 1.46 0.87 22.55
C PHE A 596 0.24 0.51 23.37
N ILE A 597 0.17 -0.72 23.89
CA ILE A 597 -1.02 -1.27 24.54
C ILE A 597 -0.68 -1.59 25.98
N ASN A 598 -1.60 -1.30 26.89
CA ASN A 598 -1.46 -1.55 28.32
C ASN A 598 -0.21 -0.87 28.91
N VAL A 599 -0.13 0.45 28.76
CA VAL A 599 0.94 1.29 29.32
C VAL A 599 0.42 2.23 30.41
N ASP A 600 1.30 2.71 31.28
CA ASP A 600 0.99 3.76 32.27
C ASP A 600 1.10 5.16 31.67
N PHE A 601 0.71 6.17 32.45
CA PHE A 601 0.76 7.57 32.03
C PHE A 601 2.20 8.07 31.90
N GLU A 602 3.09 7.62 32.76
CA GLU A 602 4.52 7.94 32.77
C GLU A 602 5.17 7.53 31.44
N PHE A 603 4.86 6.34 30.93
CA PHE A 603 5.29 5.92 29.61
C PHE A 603 4.84 6.88 28.50
N LEU A 604 3.60 7.39 28.56
CA LEU A 604 3.11 8.35 27.58
C LEU A 604 3.87 9.68 27.65
N LEU A 605 4.26 10.14 28.85
CA LEU A 605 5.04 11.36 29.03
C LEU A 605 6.44 11.25 28.42
N ASP A 606 7.05 10.07 28.52
CA ASP A 606 8.40 9.79 28.01
C ASP A 606 8.42 9.45 26.52
N LEU A 607 7.25 9.29 25.89
CA LEU A 607 7.16 8.90 24.49
C LEU A 607 7.50 10.06 23.56
N ASP A 608 8.40 9.81 22.60
CA ASP A 608 8.76 10.80 21.57
C ASP A 608 7.51 11.32 20.85
N ALA A 609 7.45 12.64 20.64
CA ALA A 609 6.31 13.32 20.03
C ALA A 609 5.91 12.73 18.67
N PHE A 610 6.87 12.14 17.92
CA PHE A 610 6.60 11.42 16.68
C PHE A 610 5.55 10.32 16.84
N TRP A 611 5.55 9.59 17.94
CA TRP A 611 4.58 8.52 18.18
C TRP A 611 3.19 9.04 18.54
N MET A 612 3.13 10.28 19.03
CA MET A 612 1.90 10.96 19.40
C MET A 612 1.26 11.72 18.24
N ASP A 613 2.06 12.05 17.23
CA ASP A 613 1.63 12.68 15.99
C ASP A 613 1.21 11.63 14.95
#